data_AF-A0A2E0UQC1-F1
#
_entry.id   AF-A0A2E0UQC1-F1
#
_cell.length_a   1.000
_cell.length_b   1.000
_cell.length_c   1.000
_cell.angle_alpha   90.00
_cell.angle_beta   90.00
_cell.angle_gamma   90.00
#
_symmetry.space_group_name_H-M   'P 1'
#
loop_
_entity.id
_entity.type
_entity.pdbx_description
1 polymer ?
#
loop_
_entity_poly.entity_id
_entity_poly.type
_entity_poly.pdbx_seq_one_letter_code
_entity_poly.pdbx_strand_id
1 'polypeptide(L)'
;MEFNLLFQELQNSTEVIRALLSGITQAEAQFKPSAESWSILEVLCHLYDEEREDFREHLDFILFRQDEEWHPIDPAGWVSQRNYNQQNFAEMLEKFFTEREKSLKWLKELVNPDWKKTYPNPYRTLSAGELFACWAAHDILHIRQLVELRRSRLENLTTPFDLDYAGDW
;
A
#
# COMPACT_ATOMS: atom_id res chain seq x y z
N MET A 1 6.10 -22.10 0.43
CA MET A 1 5.65 -20.77 0.89
C MET A 1 4.69 -21.00 2.04
N GLU A 2 4.92 -20.37 3.18
CA GLU A 2 4.05 -20.46 4.35
C GLU A 2 2.88 -19.48 4.20
N PHE A 3 1.84 -19.86 3.44
CA PHE A 3 0.71 -18.98 3.10
C PHE A 3 0.09 -18.31 4.33
N ASN A 4 -0.15 -19.08 5.40
CA ASN A 4 -0.79 -18.54 6.61
C ASN A 4 0.06 -17.45 7.28
N LEU A 5 1.39 -17.57 7.26
CA LEU A 5 2.28 -16.55 7.81
C LEU A 5 2.26 -15.29 6.95
N LEU A 6 2.33 -15.45 5.63
CA LEU A 6 2.32 -14.31 4.70
C LEU A 6 0.96 -13.58 4.69
N PHE A 7 -0.13 -14.32 4.80
CA PHE A 7 -1.46 -13.76 5.00
C PHE A 7 -1.56 -12.96 6.30
N GLN A 8 -0.99 -13.50 7.40
CA GLN A 8 -0.92 -12.81 8.67
C GLN A 8 -0.10 -11.50 8.58
N GLU A 9 0.97 -11.46 7.79
CA GLU A 9 1.74 -10.23 7.55
C GLU A 9 0.89 -9.12 6.91
N LEU A 10 0.05 -9.45 5.92
CA LEU A 10 -0.89 -8.46 5.37
C LEU A 10 -1.94 -8.00 6.38
N GLN A 11 -2.46 -8.91 7.22
CA GLN A 11 -3.39 -8.54 8.28
C GLN A 11 -2.75 -7.60 9.30
N ASN A 12 -1.53 -7.92 9.75
CA ASN A 12 -0.79 -7.10 10.69
C ASN A 12 -0.47 -5.72 10.09
N SER A 13 -0.02 -5.69 8.82
CA SER A 13 0.27 -4.45 8.10
C SER A 13 -0.97 -3.56 7.98
N THR A 14 -2.15 -4.15 7.73
CA THR A 14 -3.43 -3.43 7.70
C THR A 14 -3.69 -2.67 9.01
N GLU A 15 -3.47 -3.32 10.15
CA GLU A 15 -3.70 -2.71 11.46
C GLU A 15 -2.62 -1.68 11.83
N VAL A 16 -1.37 -1.89 11.42
CA VAL A 16 -0.30 -0.88 11.57
C VAL A 16 -0.64 0.37 10.75
N ILE A 17 -1.03 0.21 9.49
CA ILE A 17 -1.44 1.32 8.62
C ILE A 17 -2.63 2.06 9.24
N ARG A 18 -3.64 1.34 9.73
CA ARG A 18 -4.79 1.93 10.43
C ARG A 18 -4.36 2.79 11.63
N ALA A 19 -3.43 2.29 12.44
CA ALA A 19 -2.91 3.04 13.58
C ALA A 19 -2.15 4.30 13.16
N LEU A 20 -1.30 4.21 12.12
CA LEU A 20 -0.52 5.34 11.61
C LEU A 20 -1.41 6.46 11.03
N LEU A 21 -2.52 6.10 10.40
CA LEU A 21 -3.47 7.05 9.80
C LEU A 21 -4.47 7.65 10.80
N SER A 22 -4.52 7.12 12.04
CA SER A 22 -5.47 7.56 13.04
C SER A 22 -5.19 8.98 13.57
N GLY A 23 -6.27 9.74 13.77
CA GLY A 23 -6.25 11.10 14.32
C GLY A 23 -5.64 12.17 13.40
N ILE A 24 -5.50 11.87 12.11
CA ILE A 24 -4.97 12.80 11.11
C ILE A 24 -6.13 13.59 10.48
N THR A 25 -5.98 14.91 10.42
CA THR A 25 -6.90 15.80 9.71
C THR A 25 -6.61 15.85 8.22
N GLN A 26 -7.55 16.32 7.40
CA GLN A 26 -7.34 16.53 5.96
C GLN A 26 -6.08 17.36 5.68
N ALA A 27 -5.89 18.49 6.38
CA ALA A 27 -4.77 19.38 6.14
C ALA A 27 -3.42 18.73 6.48
N GLU A 28 -3.35 17.96 7.57
CA GLU A 28 -2.16 17.20 7.93
C GLU A 28 -1.90 16.06 6.93
N ALA A 29 -2.95 15.41 6.43
CA ALA A 29 -2.82 14.36 5.43
C ALA A 29 -2.27 14.88 4.10
N GLN A 30 -2.56 16.14 3.76
CA GLN A 30 -2.12 16.80 2.53
C GLN A 30 -0.72 17.41 2.61
N PHE A 31 -0.21 17.61 3.83
CA PHE A 31 1.09 18.22 4.05
C PHE A 31 2.21 17.38 3.44
N LYS A 32 3.12 18.05 2.72
CA LYS A 32 4.32 17.46 2.14
C LYS A 32 5.56 18.03 2.85
N PRO A 33 6.44 17.20 3.42
CA PRO A 33 7.68 17.68 4.05
C PRO A 33 8.62 18.41 3.07
N SER A 34 8.66 17.97 1.81
CA SER A 34 9.32 18.66 0.70
C SER A 34 8.48 18.58 -0.58
N ALA A 35 8.91 19.26 -1.64
CA ALA A 35 8.22 19.20 -2.94
C ALA A 35 8.26 17.79 -3.56
N GLU A 36 9.31 17.03 -3.26
CA GLU A 36 9.60 15.69 -3.80
C GLU A 36 8.99 14.57 -2.94
N SER A 37 8.81 14.78 -1.63
CA SER A 37 8.18 13.80 -0.75
C SER A 37 6.71 13.58 -1.11
N TRP A 38 6.17 12.40 -0.84
CA TRP A 38 4.72 12.21 -0.80
C TRP A 38 4.15 12.68 0.55
N SER A 39 2.91 13.15 0.53
CA SER A 39 2.06 13.35 1.69
C SER A 39 1.45 12.02 2.15
N ILE A 40 0.86 12.02 3.35
CA ILE A 40 0.14 10.85 3.89
C ILE A 40 -1.05 10.49 2.99
N LEU A 41 -1.74 11.48 2.44
CA LEU A 41 -2.84 11.28 1.52
C LEU A 41 -2.36 10.65 0.20
N GLU A 42 -1.22 11.10 -0.34
CA GLU A 42 -0.63 10.49 -1.54
C GLU A 42 -0.24 9.03 -1.31
N VAL A 43 0.32 8.69 -0.15
CA VAL A 43 0.61 7.28 0.21
C VAL A 43 -0.67 6.46 0.33
N LEU A 44 -1.72 6.98 0.96
CA LEU A 44 -3.00 6.27 1.12
C LEU A 44 -3.68 6.02 -0.24
N CYS A 45 -3.69 7.01 -1.13
CA CYS A 45 -4.21 6.85 -2.49
C CYS A 45 -3.41 5.81 -3.28
N HIS A 46 -2.07 5.83 -3.17
CA HIS A 46 -1.20 4.83 -3.78
C HIS A 46 -1.52 3.42 -3.30
N LEU A 47 -1.59 3.22 -1.98
CA LEU A 47 -1.95 1.91 -1.39
C LEU A 47 -3.32 1.43 -1.86
N TYR A 48 -4.30 2.33 -1.97
CA TYR A 48 -5.63 1.98 -2.48
C TYR A 48 -5.62 1.55 -3.95
N ASP A 49 -4.83 2.20 -4.80
CA ASP A 49 -4.75 1.88 -6.22
C ASP A 49 -4.00 0.56 -6.45
N GLU A 50 -2.84 0.39 -5.83
CA GLU A 50 -2.04 -0.84 -5.86
C GLU A 50 -2.80 -2.07 -5.36
N GLU A 51 -3.62 -1.92 -4.31
CA GLU A 51 -4.43 -3.00 -3.76
C GLU A 51 -5.38 -3.63 -4.79
N ARG A 52 -5.96 -2.82 -5.68
CA ARG A 52 -7.00 -3.27 -6.63
C ARG A 52 -6.55 -3.41 -8.07
N GLU A 53 -5.55 -2.64 -8.51
CA GLU A 53 -5.12 -2.55 -9.92
C GLU A 53 -3.73 -3.19 -10.15
N ASP A 54 -2.92 -3.37 -9.10
CA ASP A 54 -1.66 -4.13 -9.17
C ASP A 54 -1.85 -5.49 -8.48
N PHE A 55 -1.66 -5.55 -7.17
CA PHE A 55 -1.38 -6.82 -6.50
C PHE A 55 -2.53 -7.83 -6.58
N ARG A 56 -3.77 -7.42 -6.28
CA ARG A 56 -4.89 -8.35 -6.36
C ARG A 56 -5.19 -8.74 -7.80
N GLU A 57 -5.22 -7.77 -8.71
CA GLU A 57 -5.54 -7.98 -10.12
C GLU A 57 -4.54 -8.92 -10.78
N HIS A 58 -3.25 -8.63 -10.62
CA HIS A 58 -2.18 -9.44 -11.21
C HIS A 58 -2.06 -10.81 -10.56
N LEU A 59 -2.36 -10.94 -9.26
CA LEU A 59 -2.31 -12.25 -8.60
C LEU A 59 -3.45 -13.15 -9.09
N ASP A 60 -4.65 -12.59 -9.20
CA ASP A 60 -5.79 -13.28 -9.77
C ASP A 60 -5.54 -13.64 -11.25
N PHE A 61 -4.97 -12.72 -12.03
CA PHE A 61 -4.56 -12.97 -13.42
C PHE A 61 -3.60 -14.15 -13.54
N ILE A 62 -2.49 -14.14 -12.78
CA ILE A 62 -1.47 -15.20 -12.84
C ILE A 62 -2.09 -16.54 -12.45
N LEU A 63 -2.93 -16.57 -11.42
CA LEU A 63 -3.55 -17.79 -10.92
C LEU A 63 -4.62 -18.34 -11.87
N PHE A 64 -5.46 -17.50 -12.49
CA PHE A 64 -6.71 -17.95 -13.08
C PHE A 64 -7.05 -17.42 -14.48
N ARG A 65 -6.50 -16.29 -14.93
CA ARG A 65 -6.95 -15.58 -16.14
C ARG A 65 -5.84 -15.33 -17.18
N GLN A 66 -4.88 -16.25 -17.33
CA GLN A 66 -3.74 -16.07 -18.25
C GLN A 66 -4.11 -16.08 -19.74
N ASP A 67 -5.36 -16.38 -20.09
CA ASP A 67 -5.92 -16.25 -21.44
C ASP A 67 -6.39 -14.81 -21.76
N GLU A 68 -6.42 -13.94 -20.77
CA GLU A 68 -6.71 -12.51 -20.92
C GLU A 68 -5.46 -11.68 -21.23
N GLU A 69 -5.65 -10.41 -21.57
CA GLU A 69 -4.55 -9.46 -21.75
C GLU A 69 -4.05 -8.96 -20.38
N TRP A 70 -2.72 -8.89 -20.22
CA TRP A 70 -2.10 -8.37 -19.00
C TRP A 70 -2.50 -6.90 -18.77
N HIS A 71 -2.99 -6.58 -17.57
CA HIS A 71 -3.39 -5.22 -17.22
C HIS A 71 -2.15 -4.32 -16.97
N PRO A 72 -1.87 -3.32 -17.83
CA PRO A 72 -0.76 -2.40 -17.60
C PRO A 72 -1.08 -1.39 -16.49
N ILE A 73 -0.07 -1.03 -15.71
CA ILE A 73 -0.19 -0.08 -14.59
C ILE A 73 0.86 1.04 -14.70
N ASP A 74 0.57 2.19 -14.08
CA ASP A 74 1.50 3.33 -13.98
C ASP A 74 1.46 3.95 -12.57
N PRO A 75 1.96 3.23 -11.54
CA PRO A 75 1.79 3.66 -10.15
C PRO A 75 2.40 5.04 -9.85
N ALA A 76 3.58 5.30 -10.45
CA ALA A 76 4.26 6.58 -10.30
C ALA A 76 3.51 7.73 -10.99
N GLY A 77 2.97 7.49 -12.20
CA GLY A 77 2.20 8.49 -12.93
C GLY A 77 0.83 8.77 -12.31
N TRP A 78 0.19 7.77 -11.70
CA TRP A 78 -1.12 7.90 -11.08
C TRP A 78 -1.18 8.98 -10.00
N VAL A 79 -0.08 9.20 -9.27
CA VAL A 79 0.00 10.25 -8.24
C VAL A 79 -0.43 11.61 -8.78
N SER A 80 0.10 11.97 -9.96
CA SER A 80 -0.24 13.23 -10.65
C SER A 80 -1.54 13.10 -11.45
N GLN A 81 -1.68 12.03 -12.22
CA GLN A 81 -2.83 11.84 -13.14
C GLN A 81 -4.17 11.79 -12.41
N ARG A 82 -4.18 11.23 -11.18
CA ARG A 82 -5.38 11.05 -10.35
C ARG A 82 -5.50 12.11 -9.24
N ASN A 83 -4.63 13.11 -9.25
CA ASN A 83 -4.60 14.22 -8.29
C ASN A 83 -4.65 13.72 -6.83
N TYR A 84 -3.77 12.80 -6.44
CA TYR A 84 -3.85 12.13 -5.14
C TYR A 84 -3.96 13.11 -3.95
N ASN A 85 -3.17 14.19 -3.96
CA ASN A 85 -3.18 15.16 -2.86
C ASN A 85 -4.44 16.06 -2.82
N GLN A 86 -5.32 15.97 -3.82
CA GLN A 86 -6.60 16.68 -3.86
C GLN A 86 -7.79 15.80 -3.45
N GLN A 87 -7.53 14.51 -3.16
CA GLN A 87 -8.57 13.59 -2.72
C GLN A 87 -9.08 13.91 -1.30
N ASN A 88 -10.26 13.39 -0.97
CA ASN A 88 -10.80 13.48 0.39
C ASN A 88 -10.20 12.35 1.26
N PHE A 89 -9.51 12.72 2.34
CA PHE A 89 -8.80 11.76 3.19
C PHE A 89 -9.74 10.76 3.87
N ALA A 90 -10.89 11.20 4.38
CA ALA A 90 -11.85 10.32 5.04
C ALA A 90 -12.44 9.29 4.05
N GLU A 91 -12.82 9.73 2.85
CA GLU A 91 -13.31 8.83 1.81
C GLU A 91 -12.23 7.84 1.37
N MET A 92 -10.97 8.27 1.29
CA MET A 92 -9.86 7.41 0.92
C MET A 92 -9.54 6.36 1.98
N LEU A 93 -9.72 6.67 3.27
CA LEU A 93 -9.61 5.68 4.34
C LEU A 93 -10.68 4.59 4.18
N GLU A 94 -11.93 4.98 3.98
CA GLU A 94 -13.03 4.04 3.77
C GLU A 94 -12.78 3.16 2.54
N LYS A 95 -12.39 3.76 1.41
CA LYS A 95 -12.05 3.04 0.18
C LYS A 95 -10.95 2.02 0.39
N PHE A 96 -9.81 2.44 0.95
CA PHE A 96 -8.67 1.55 1.16
C PHE A 96 -9.02 0.37 2.08
N PHE A 97 -9.60 0.62 3.26
CA PHE A 97 -9.87 -0.45 4.21
C PHE A 97 -10.99 -1.39 3.74
N THR A 98 -11.99 -0.88 3.03
CA THR A 98 -13.01 -1.72 2.38
C THR A 98 -12.36 -2.61 1.32
N GLU A 99 -11.42 -2.06 0.55
CA GLU A 99 -10.74 -2.82 -0.50
C GLU A 99 -9.82 -3.89 0.07
N ARG A 100 -9.07 -3.56 1.13
CA ARG A 100 -8.24 -4.50 1.88
C ARG A 100 -9.05 -5.65 2.46
N GLU A 101 -10.24 -5.38 2.98
CA GLU A 101 -11.14 -6.44 3.48
C GLU A 101 -11.56 -7.40 2.36
N LYS A 102 -11.89 -6.88 1.16
CA LYS A 102 -12.21 -7.73 0.00
C LYS A 102 -11.02 -8.59 -0.40
N SER A 103 -9.82 -8.02 -0.45
CA SER A 103 -8.59 -8.75 -0.80
C SER A 103 -8.29 -9.87 0.21
N LEU A 104 -8.37 -9.59 1.51
CA LEU A 104 -8.14 -10.59 2.56
C LEU A 104 -9.19 -11.70 2.51
N LYS A 105 -10.46 -11.36 2.26
CA LYS A 105 -11.52 -12.36 2.08
C LYS A 105 -11.25 -13.23 0.86
N TRP A 106 -10.94 -12.63 -0.29
CA TRP A 106 -10.64 -13.35 -1.52
C TRP A 106 -9.44 -14.30 -1.36
N LEU A 107 -8.33 -13.83 -0.77
CA LEU A 107 -7.16 -14.66 -0.49
C LEU A 107 -7.51 -15.88 0.37
N LYS A 108 -8.38 -15.72 1.36
CA LYS A 108 -8.81 -16.79 2.26
C LYS A 108 -9.73 -17.81 1.57
N GLU A 109 -10.42 -17.42 0.51
CA GLU A 109 -11.34 -18.26 -0.26
C GLU A 109 -10.64 -19.07 -1.36
N LEU A 110 -9.35 -18.81 -1.63
CA LEU A 110 -8.56 -19.56 -2.62
C LEU A 110 -8.44 -21.04 -2.24
N VAL A 111 -8.81 -21.92 -3.17
CA VAL A 111 -8.74 -23.39 -2.98
C VAL A 111 -7.57 -23.95 -3.79
N ASN A 112 -6.57 -24.50 -3.09
CA ASN A 112 -5.36 -25.09 -3.67
C ASN A 112 -4.67 -24.23 -4.76
N PRO A 113 -4.41 -22.93 -4.50
CA PRO A 113 -3.73 -22.08 -5.48
C PRO A 113 -2.32 -22.61 -5.80
N ASP A 114 -1.98 -22.63 -7.10
CA ASP A 114 -0.62 -22.97 -7.54
C ASP A 114 0.29 -21.74 -7.45
N TRP A 115 0.92 -21.58 -6.28
CA TRP A 115 1.87 -20.49 -6.04
C TRP A 115 3.13 -20.53 -6.91
N LYS A 116 3.41 -21.65 -7.58
CA LYS A 116 4.53 -21.76 -8.53
C LYS A 116 4.13 -21.38 -9.95
N LYS A 117 2.83 -21.17 -10.21
CA LYS A 117 2.35 -20.72 -11.52
C LYS A 117 3.00 -19.38 -11.86
N THR A 118 3.59 -19.32 -13.04
CA THR A 118 4.34 -18.15 -13.52
C THR A 118 3.64 -17.49 -14.69
N TYR A 119 3.97 -16.23 -14.92
CA TYR A 119 3.61 -15.49 -16.11
C TYR A 119 4.77 -14.56 -16.53
N PRO A 120 5.14 -14.52 -17.82
CA PRO A 120 6.08 -13.52 -18.33
C PRO A 120 5.35 -12.19 -18.56
N ASN A 121 5.62 -11.18 -17.74
CA ASN A 121 5.14 -9.82 -17.96
C ASN A 121 6.23 -8.96 -18.65
N PRO A 122 5.94 -7.71 -19.08
CA PRO A 122 6.91 -6.86 -19.77
C PRO A 122 8.23 -6.58 -19.02
N TYR A 123 8.26 -6.79 -17.70
CA TYR A 123 9.41 -6.50 -16.84
C TYR A 123 10.22 -7.76 -16.48
N ARG A 124 9.54 -8.87 -16.17
CA ARG A 124 10.14 -10.16 -15.77
C ARG A 124 9.14 -11.30 -15.81
N THR A 125 9.63 -12.52 -15.72
CA THR A 125 8.80 -13.66 -15.29
C THR A 125 8.56 -13.56 -13.79
N LEU A 126 7.30 -13.66 -13.38
CA LEU A 126 6.87 -13.59 -11.99
C LEU A 126 5.95 -14.79 -11.66
N SER A 127 6.16 -15.41 -10.51
CA SER A 127 5.26 -16.41 -9.94
C SER A 127 4.18 -15.78 -9.06
N ALA A 128 3.03 -16.46 -8.92
CA ALA A 128 1.97 -16.04 -8.00
C ALA A 128 2.49 -15.89 -6.56
N GLY A 129 3.37 -16.79 -6.10
CA GLY A 129 3.98 -16.71 -4.79
C GLY A 129 4.91 -15.50 -4.62
N GLU A 130 5.68 -15.14 -5.64
CA GLU A 130 6.50 -13.92 -5.62
C GLU A 130 5.63 -12.67 -5.58
N LEU A 131 4.56 -12.61 -6.37
CA LEU A 131 3.66 -11.45 -6.37
C LEU A 131 2.99 -11.26 -5.01
N PHE A 132 2.50 -12.33 -4.39
CA PHE A 132 1.91 -12.24 -3.05
C PHE A 132 2.94 -11.82 -1.99
N ALA A 133 4.18 -12.29 -2.09
CA ALA A 133 5.26 -11.84 -1.20
C ALA A 133 5.62 -10.37 -1.42
N CYS A 134 5.64 -9.90 -2.67
CA CYS A 134 5.84 -8.49 -3.02
C CYS A 134 4.72 -7.60 -2.47
N TRP A 135 3.47 -8.06 -2.46
CA TRP A 135 2.35 -7.33 -1.86
C TRP A 135 2.59 -7.04 -0.38
N ALA A 136 2.94 -8.08 0.40
CA ALA A 136 3.26 -7.91 1.82
C ALA A 136 4.50 -7.03 2.04
N ALA A 137 5.53 -7.18 1.21
CA ALA A 137 6.73 -6.33 1.28
C ALA A 137 6.44 -4.86 0.94
N HIS A 138 5.52 -4.60 0.01
CA HIS A 138 5.11 -3.27 -0.40
C HIS A 138 4.36 -2.53 0.72
N ASP A 139 3.50 -3.24 1.46
CA ASP A 139 2.89 -2.71 2.68
C ASP A 139 3.98 -2.25 3.68
N ILE A 140 5.01 -3.07 3.93
CA ILE A 140 6.11 -2.74 4.84
C ILE A 140 6.89 -1.51 4.34
N LEU A 141 7.13 -1.41 3.03
CA LEU A 141 7.78 -0.26 2.40
C LEU A 141 7.02 1.04 2.72
N HIS A 142 5.69 1.04 2.56
CA HIS A 142 4.88 2.23 2.82
C HIS A 142 4.56 2.45 4.30
N ILE A 143 4.58 1.41 5.15
CA ILE A 143 4.56 1.58 6.60
C ILE A 143 5.78 2.40 7.03
N ARG A 144 6.98 2.06 6.54
CA ARG A 144 8.18 2.86 6.81
C ARG A 144 7.98 4.32 6.39
N GLN A 145 7.47 4.56 5.19
CA GLN A 145 7.20 5.91 4.69
C GLN A 145 6.17 6.66 5.56
N LEU A 146 5.08 6.00 5.97
CA LEU A 146 4.08 6.59 6.86
C LEU A 146 4.67 6.93 8.24
N VAL A 147 5.56 6.11 8.77
CA VAL A 147 6.27 6.40 10.02
C VAL A 147 7.15 7.64 9.88
N GLU A 148 7.91 7.77 8.79
CA GLU A 148 8.72 8.96 8.48
C GLU A 148 7.82 10.23 8.39
N LEU A 149 6.65 10.13 7.75
CA LEU A 149 5.69 11.23 7.67
C LEU A 149 5.06 11.58 9.02
N ARG A 150 4.82 10.59 9.88
CA ARG A 150 4.37 10.81 11.27
C ARG A 150 5.44 11.50 12.10
N ARG A 151 6.72 11.19 11.90
CA ARG A 151 7.84 11.87 12.54
C ARG A 151 7.90 13.34 12.11
N SER A 152 7.78 13.63 10.82
CA SER A 152 7.72 15.00 10.31
C SER A 152 6.52 15.79 10.85
N ARG A 153 5.36 15.14 10.99
CA ARG A 153 4.19 15.74 11.66
C ARG A 153 4.51 16.15 13.11
N LEU A 154 5.20 15.30 13.87
CA LEU A 154 5.56 15.62 15.25
C LEU A 154 6.47 16.84 15.32
N GLU A 155 7.48 16.94 14.45
CA GLU A 155 8.39 18.10 14.38
C GLU A 155 7.62 19.42 14.15
N ASN A 156 6.66 19.40 13.23
CA ASN A 156 5.83 20.56 12.95
C ASN A 156 4.94 20.93 14.14
N LEU A 157 4.37 19.94 14.83
CA LEU A 157 3.50 20.18 15.98
C LEU A 157 4.24 20.70 17.21
N THR A 158 5.50 20.32 17.38
CA THR A 158 6.30 20.69 18.56
C THR A 158 7.19 21.90 18.33
N THR A 159 7.14 22.55 17.18
CA THR A 159 7.94 23.75 16.92
C THR A 159 7.70 24.83 17.99
N PRO A 160 8.76 25.41 18.61
CA PRO A 160 10.18 25.35 18.24
C PRO A 160 11.04 24.32 19.01
N PHE A 161 10.44 23.34 19.68
CA PHE A 161 11.18 22.32 20.44
C PHE A 161 11.84 21.30 19.51
N ASP A 162 13.09 20.94 19.80
CA ASP A 162 13.81 19.83 19.16
C ASP A 162 13.34 18.47 19.70
N LEU A 163 13.64 17.41 18.95
CA LEU A 163 13.25 16.04 19.27
C LEU A 163 14.49 15.13 19.43
N ASP A 164 15.68 15.71 19.61
CA ASP A 164 16.97 15.03 19.56
C ASP A 164 17.15 14.04 20.73
N TYR A 165 16.49 14.31 21.87
CA TYR A 165 16.50 13.39 23.02
C TYR A 165 15.89 12.02 22.71
N ALA A 166 15.04 11.92 21.68
CA ALA A 166 14.48 10.64 21.23
C ALA A 166 15.49 9.75 20.48
N GLY A 167 16.67 10.28 20.16
CA GLY A 167 17.69 9.64 19.33
C GLY A 167 17.61 10.05 17.86
N ASP A 168 18.63 9.65 17.11
CA ASP A 168 18.71 9.90 15.67
C ASP A 168 17.64 9.10 14.92
N TRP A 169 17.15 9.68 13.82
CA TRP A 169 16.16 9.08 12.92
C TRP A 169 16.82 8.45 11.69
#